data_AF-A0A9X8G5K8-F1
#
_entry.id   AF-A0A9X8G5K8-F1
#
_cell.length_a   1.000
_cell.length_b   1.000
_cell.length_c   1.000
_cell.angle_alpha   90.00
_cell.angle_beta   90.00
_cell.angle_gamma   90.00
#
_symmetry.space_group_name_H-M   'P 1'
#
loop_
_entity.id
_entity.type
_entity.pdbx_description
1 polymer ?
#
loop_
_entity_poly.entity_id
_entity_poly.type
_entity_poly.pdbx_seq_one_letter_code
_entity_poly.pdbx_strand_id
1 'polypeptide(L)'
;MDVRNGVIFISFDAVAFSGITVEAFKTAQELVHKGIKPYLDLGYDIKIDKGKFNKPYEWENAIYKGGFTLARINDITSLPDYNPGFIEYSHNVLISQKITVSSAERERILSVIDKTACQLAKKIVLQWEQLNIGTVYVENGTLPENIIYTKALYIAIDVYGKRYDLERFVTWRDHDLMWNSEKTVMKYGAYPYPYAIKPIKSPYITYVTLNEDLKAKLEEWCNYAVEVKVKKNAYNFSEARSHSDMRRSLGIGCNDILIARTTRLIPQKRLDRDIYLVSKLNQLFQQHGREGHVFLVIAGDPHEAPECYQSLVDLARTLQVEPFIHFIGWLQHGYMPPGMNTYTIEDLYYSCDVVSFLTSWDYDSYGNPIGEAISHRRCYISTRYEYYDEVYGQYGFFAPVMDISAEKDDLPDDEFILNVYKLITNKPLMSEMAYQNFLIGKKILNSKSIES
;
A
#
# COMPACT_ATOMS: atom_id res chain seq x y z
N MET A 1 32.22 -17.60 11.31
CA MET A 1 30.83 -17.14 11.51
C MET A 1 29.99 -17.87 10.49
N ASP A 2 28.90 -18.49 10.93
CA ASP A 2 27.95 -19.13 10.01
C ASP A 2 27.31 -18.01 9.19
N VAL A 3 27.55 -17.98 7.88
CA VAL A 3 27.07 -16.88 7.04
C VAL A 3 25.56 -17.02 6.91
N ARG A 4 24.83 -16.15 7.61
CA ARG A 4 23.37 -16.07 7.53
C ARG A 4 22.97 -15.48 6.19
N ASN A 5 22.29 -16.28 5.37
CA ASN A 5 21.99 -15.94 3.97
C ASN A 5 20.50 -15.88 3.64
N GLY A 6 19.63 -15.88 4.65
CA GLY A 6 18.20 -15.66 4.50
C GLY A 6 17.81 -14.20 4.78
N VAL A 7 16.75 -13.73 4.12
CA VAL A 7 16.06 -12.49 4.45
C VAL A 7 14.57 -12.79 4.59
N ILE A 8 13.89 -12.24 5.60
CA ILE A 8 12.45 -12.39 5.77
C ILE A 8 11.76 -11.04 5.78
N PHE A 9 10.67 -10.92 5.02
CA PHE A 9 9.77 -9.79 5.01
C PHE A 9 8.49 -10.20 5.76
N ILE A 10 8.05 -9.38 6.71
CA ILE A 10 6.88 -9.66 7.56
C ILE A 10 5.90 -8.52 7.36
N SER A 11 4.77 -8.81 6.71
CA SER A 11 3.73 -7.81 6.40
C SER A 11 2.62 -7.81 7.43
N PHE A 12 2.25 -6.62 7.92
CA PHE A 12 1.06 -6.41 8.77
C PHE A 12 -0.19 -6.06 7.95
N ASP A 13 -0.18 -6.27 6.63
CA ASP A 13 -1.29 -5.89 5.75
C ASP A 13 -2.23 -7.06 5.40
N ALA A 14 -1.75 -8.31 5.42
CA ALA A 14 -2.52 -9.51 5.04
C ALA A 14 -3.20 -9.42 3.66
N VAL A 15 -2.56 -8.71 2.72
CA VAL A 15 -3.01 -8.57 1.34
C VAL A 15 -1.92 -9.09 0.41
N ALA A 16 -2.29 -9.98 -0.51
CA ALA A 16 -1.36 -10.59 -1.47
C ALA A 16 -0.82 -9.57 -2.47
N PHE A 17 -1.62 -8.60 -2.92
CA PHE A 17 -1.18 -7.51 -3.79
C PHE A 17 -1.47 -6.15 -3.15
N SER A 18 -0.46 -5.57 -2.52
CA SER A 18 -0.52 -4.18 -2.03
C SER A 18 0.76 -3.44 -2.38
N GLY A 19 0.74 -2.11 -2.25
CA GLY A 19 1.96 -1.31 -2.46
C GLY A 19 3.13 -1.79 -1.60
N ILE A 20 2.85 -2.33 -0.41
CA ILE A 20 3.86 -2.87 0.51
C ILE A 20 4.52 -4.12 -0.08
N THR A 21 3.71 -5.10 -0.50
CA THR A 21 4.26 -6.36 -1.02
C THR A 21 4.97 -6.17 -2.36
N VAL A 22 4.51 -5.20 -3.16
CA VAL A 22 5.16 -4.79 -4.41
C VAL A 22 6.54 -4.17 -4.15
N GLU A 23 6.66 -3.25 -3.18
CA GLU A 23 7.96 -2.67 -2.79
C GLU A 23 8.91 -3.71 -2.17
N ALA A 24 8.37 -4.60 -1.34
CA ALA A 24 9.13 -5.72 -0.77
C ALA A 24 9.69 -6.63 -1.88
N PHE A 25 8.89 -6.90 -2.92
CA PHE A 25 9.30 -7.72 -4.05
C PHE A 25 10.46 -7.11 -4.84
N LYS A 26 10.45 -5.80 -5.08
CA LYS A 26 11.58 -5.09 -5.73
C LYS A 26 12.88 -5.32 -4.96
N THR A 27 12.83 -5.14 -3.63
CA THR A 27 13.97 -5.36 -2.74
C THR A 27 14.44 -6.83 -2.78
N ALA A 28 13.50 -7.77 -2.74
CA ALA A 28 13.82 -9.19 -2.78
C ALA A 28 14.50 -9.62 -4.08
N GLN A 29 14.08 -9.10 -5.23
CA GLN A 29 14.74 -9.39 -6.49
C GLN A 29 16.22 -9.00 -6.48
N GLU A 30 16.57 -7.81 -5.95
CA GLU A 30 17.96 -7.39 -5.82
C GLU A 30 18.77 -8.32 -4.89
N LEU A 31 18.15 -8.80 -3.80
CA LEU A 31 18.77 -9.71 -2.86
C LEU A 31 19.00 -11.11 -3.45
N VAL A 32 18.06 -11.61 -4.28
CA VAL A 32 18.23 -12.88 -5.02
C VAL A 32 19.45 -12.83 -5.94
N HIS A 33 19.68 -11.71 -6.65
CA HIS A 33 20.87 -11.53 -7.48
C HIS A 33 22.18 -11.55 -6.68
N LYS A 34 22.11 -11.24 -5.37
CA LYS A 34 23.23 -11.32 -4.42
C LYS A 34 23.36 -12.70 -3.75
N GLY A 35 22.55 -13.68 -4.14
CA GLY A 35 22.55 -15.04 -3.57
C GLY A 35 21.88 -15.17 -2.20
N ILE A 36 21.12 -14.17 -1.76
CA ILE A 36 20.37 -14.18 -0.50
C ILE A 36 19.01 -14.83 -0.76
N LYS A 37 18.54 -15.67 0.16
CA LYS A 37 17.26 -16.39 0.07
C LYS A 37 16.11 -15.58 0.67
N PRO A 38 15.15 -15.09 -0.13
CA PRO A 38 14.06 -14.27 0.38
C PRO A 38 12.84 -15.07 0.80
N TYR A 39 12.33 -14.74 1.98
CA TYR A 39 11.12 -15.27 2.58
C TYR A 39 10.09 -14.15 2.80
N LEU A 40 8.81 -14.48 2.70
CA LEU A 40 7.71 -13.54 2.94
C LEU A 40 6.65 -14.17 3.83
N ASP A 41 6.38 -13.55 4.98
CA ASP A 41 5.15 -13.74 5.74
C ASP A 41 4.15 -12.65 5.34
N LEU A 42 3.06 -13.06 4.68
CA LEU A 42 2.01 -12.15 4.23
C LEU A 42 1.18 -11.57 5.40
N GLY A 43 1.31 -12.10 6.62
CA GLY A 43 0.57 -11.61 7.78
C GLY A 43 -0.79 -12.27 8.00
N TYR A 44 -1.02 -13.45 7.40
CA TYR A 44 -2.27 -14.23 7.59
C TYR A 44 -2.40 -14.76 9.03
N ASP A 45 -1.38 -14.63 9.88
CA ASP A 45 -1.49 -14.89 11.32
C ASP A 45 -1.41 -13.60 12.16
N ILE A 46 -1.40 -12.43 11.51
CA ILE A 46 -1.21 -11.13 12.16
C ILE A 46 -2.50 -10.33 12.11
N LYS A 47 -3.03 -10.08 10.90
CA LYS A 47 -4.15 -9.17 10.68
C LYS A 47 -5.49 -9.90 10.56
N ILE A 48 -6.47 -9.46 11.35
CA ILE A 48 -7.78 -10.13 11.47
C ILE A 48 -8.81 -9.58 10.48
N ASP A 49 -8.82 -8.26 10.28
CA ASP A 49 -9.89 -7.53 9.58
C ASP A 49 -9.96 -7.79 8.06
N LYS A 50 -9.04 -8.58 7.50
CA LYS A 50 -9.02 -8.98 6.09
C LYS A 50 -9.62 -10.37 5.81
N GLY A 51 -10.12 -11.05 6.85
CA GLY A 51 -10.78 -12.36 6.68
C GLY A 51 -9.85 -13.49 6.21
N LYS A 52 -8.53 -13.31 6.34
CA LYS A 52 -7.50 -14.29 5.99
C LYS A 52 -6.82 -14.94 7.20
N PHE A 53 -7.19 -14.51 8.41
CA PHE A 53 -6.57 -14.98 9.64
C PHE A 53 -6.60 -16.50 9.76
N ASN A 54 -5.46 -17.15 10.04
CA ASN A 54 -5.27 -18.61 10.11
C ASN A 54 -5.63 -19.42 8.83
N LYS A 55 -5.98 -18.78 7.71
CA LYS A 55 -6.23 -19.50 6.44
C LYS A 55 -4.92 -19.86 5.76
N PRO A 56 -4.77 -20.99 5.05
CA PRO A 56 -3.55 -21.32 4.32
C PRO A 56 -3.28 -20.32 3.18
N TYR A 57 -2.03 -20.26 2.72
CA TYR A 57 -1.72 -19.66 1.42
C TYR A 57 -2.13 -20.62 0.32
N GLU A 58 -2.90 -20.16 -0.65
CA GLU A 58 -3.38 -20.95 -1.77
C GLU A 58 -2.66 -20.48 -3.04
N TRP A 59 -3.31 -19.62 -3.81
CA TRP A 59 -2.82 -19.08 -5.08
C TRP A 59 -1.64 -18.11 -4.88
N GLU A 60 -1.46 -17.57 -3.67
CA GLU A 60 -0.39 -16.62 -3.35
C GLU A 60 1.01 -17.23 -3.60
N ASN A 61 1.17 -18.55 -3.40
CA ASN A 61 2.44 -19.23 -3.70
C ASN A 61 2.83 -19.12 -5.18
N ALA A 62 1.84 -19.09 -6.09
CA ALA A 62 2.09 -19.04 -7.51
C ALA A 62 2.61 -17.66 -7.96
N ILE A 63 2.04 -16.58 -7.43
CA ILE A 63 2.41 -15.21 -7.82
C ILE A 63 3.78 -14.77 -7.30
N TYR A 64 4.26 -15.39 -6.22
CA TYR A 64 5.55 -15.07 -5.62
C TYR A 64 6.68 -15.99 -6.07
N LYS A 65 6.36 -17.01 -6.88
CA LYS A 65 7.31 -18.02 -7.33
C LYS A 65 8.52 -17.40 -8.04
N GLY A 66 9.71 -17.61 -7.49
CA GLY A 66 10.96 -17.09 -8.06
C GLY A 66 11.39 -15.72 -7.52
N GLY A 67 10.54 -15.05 -6.73
CA GLY A 67 10.93 -13.86 -5.98
C GLY A 67 10.89 -14.05 -4.46
N PHE A 68 9.94 -14.82 -3.92
CA PHE A 68 9.88 -15.18 -2.50
C PHE A 68 9.57 -16.67 -2.30
N THR A 69 10.02 -17.20 -1.16
CA THR A 69 9.42 -18.40 -0.55
C THR A 69 8.48 -17.93 0.56
N LEU A 70 7.19 -18.25 0.46
CA LEU A 70 6.25 -17.89 1.52
C LEU A 70 6.54 -18.67 2.80
N ALA A 71 6.57 -17.99 3.94
CA ALA A 71 6.91 -18.56 5.24
C ALA A 71 5.95 -18.05 6.33
N ARG A 72 5.61 -18.91 7.29
CA ARG A 72 4.73 -18.59 8.44
C ARG A 72 5.22 -19.25 9.70
N ILE A 73 4.88 -18.65 10.83
CA ILE A 73 5.24 -19.19 12.14
C ILE A 73 4.59 -20.56 12.32
N ASN A 74 5.42 -21.60 12.42
CA ASN A 74 4.95 -22.96 12.57
C ASN A 74 4.16 -23.13 13.87
N ASP A 75 2.95 -23.69 13.73
CA ASP A 75 2.08 -24.05 14.85
C ASP A 75 1.84 -22.87 15.81
N ILE A 76 1.58 -21.67 15.26
CA ILE A 76 1.26 -20.48 16.06
C ILE A 76 -0.05 -20.67 16.86
N THR A 77 -0.99 -21.46 16.31
CA THR A 77 -2.28 -21.81 16.90
C THR A 77 -2.18 -22.68 18.15
N SER A 78 -1.01 -23.28 18.46
CA SER A 78 -0.78 -23.96 19.74
C SER A 78 -0.71 -23.02 20.94
N LEU A 79 -0.54 -21.71 20.71
CA LEU A 79 -0.57 -20.72 21.78
C LEU A 79 -2.05 -20.47 22.16
N PRO A 80 -2.50 -20.84 23.38
CA PRO A 80 -3.92 -20.86 23.72
C PRO A 80 -4.57 -19.47 23.63
N ASP A 81 -3.82 -18.45 24.01
CA ASP A 81 -4.27 -17.06 24.01
C ASP A 81 -3.98 -16.32 22.68
N TYR A 82 -3.43 -17.01 21.67
CA TYR A 82 -3.22 -16.46 20.33
C TYR A 82 -4.33 -16.92 19.38
N ASN A 83 -5.52 -16.34 19.58
CA ASN A 83 -6.70 -16.66 18.78
C ASN A 83 -7.46 -15.39 18.39
N PRO A 84 -8.27 -15.42 17.31
CA PRO A 84 -8.99 -14.24 16.83
C PRO A 84 -9.82 -13.55 17.90
N GLY A 85 -10.51 -14.33 18.74
CA GLY A 85 -11.40 -13.80 19.78
C GLY A 85 -10.64 -12.98 20.83
N PHE A 86 -9.49 -13.48 21.31
CA PHE A 86 -8.69 -12.72 22.28
C PHE A 86 -8.03 -11.49 21.64
N ILE A 87 -7.48 -11.63 20.43
CA ILE A 87 -6.82 -10.50 19.74
C ILE A 87 -7.84 -9.39 19.49
N GLU A 88 -9.01 -9.71 18.93
CA GLU A 88 -10.08 -8.74 18.69
C GLU A 88 -10.60 -8.11 20.00
N TYR A 89 -10.81 -8.92 21.03
CA TYR A 89 -11.23 -8.40 22.34
C TYR A 89 -10.19 -7.43 22.92
N SER A 90 -8.91 -7.81 22.91
CA SER A 90 -7.83 -6.97 23.42
C SER A 90 -7.68 -5.67 22.60
N HIS A 91 -7.84 -5.74 21.28
CA HIS A 91 -7.84 -4.57 20.40
C HIS A 91 -9.00 -3.63 20.75
N ASN A 92 -10.20 -4.15 20.95
CA ASN A 92 -11.38 -3.35 21.27
C ASN A 92 -11.33 -2.70 22.66
N VAL A 93 -10.63 -3.32 23.60
CA VAL A 93 -10.42 -2.77 24.95
C VAL A 93 -9.27 -1.76 24.98
N LEU A 94 -8.13 -2.07 24.38
CA LEU A 94 -6.88 -1.32 24.55
C LEU A 94 -6.64 -0.30 23.43
N ILE A 95 -6.95 -0.65 22.18
CA ILE A 95 -6.60 0.13 21.00
C ILE A 95 -7.75 1.03 20.59
N SER A 96 -8.84 0.44 20.07
CA SER A 96 -10.00 1.23 19.64
C SER A 96 -10.81 1.79 20.81
N GLN A 97 -10.62 1.26 22.02
CA GLN A 97 -11.30 1.64 23.26
C GLN A 97 -12.84 1.65 23.15
N LYS A 98 -13.39 0.83 22.23
CA LYS A 98 -14.83 0.62 22.06
C LYS A 98 -15.46 -0.15 23.23
N ILE A 99 -14.66 -0.91 23.96
CA ILE A 99 -15.09 -1.69 25.13
C ILE A 99 -14.41 -1.15 26.39
N THR A 100 -15.21 -0.69 27.36
CA THR A 100 -14.70 -0.27 28.67
C THR A 100 -14.70 -1.46 29.64
N VAL A 101 -13.60 -1.66 30.35
CA VAL A 101 -13.43 -2.72 31.37
C VAL A 101 -12.85 -2.15 32.67
N SER A 102 -12.92 -2.94 33.75
CA SER A 102 -12.30 -2.59 35.03
C SER A 102 -10.76 -2.56 34.92
N SER A 103 -10.09 -1.85 35.83
CA SER A 103 -8.62 -1.82 35.89
C SER A 103 -8.02 -3.22 36.06
N ALA A 104 -8.63 -4.07 36.90
CA ALA A 104 -8.19 -5.44 37.12
C ALA A 104 -8.28 -6.30 35.83
N GLU A 105 -9.34 -6.12 35.05
CA GLU A 105 -9.48 -6.83 33.78
C GLU A 105 -8.48 -6.32 32.73
N ARG A 106 -8.24 -5.01 32.70
CA ARG A 106 -7.22 -4.43 31.81
C ARG A 106 -5.82 -4.97 32.11
N GLU A 107 -5.45 -5.04 33.39
CA GLU A 107 -4.18 -5.62 33.84
C GLU A 107 -4.07 -7.10 33.49
N ARG A 108 -5.18 -7.86 33.61
CA ARG A 108 -5.25 -9.26 33.18
C ARG A 108 -4.97 -9.39 31.68
N ILE A 109 -5.61 -8.56 30.85
CA ILE A 109 -5.40 -8.57 29.38
C ILE A 109 -3.94 -8.28 29.05
N LEU A 110 -3.35 -7.24 29.64
CA LEU A 110 -1.93 -6.89 29.44
C LEU A 110 -1.00 -8.04 29.86
N SER A 111 -1.26 -8.68 30.99
CA SER A 111 -0.48 -9.84 31.46
C SER A 111 -0.54 -11.02 30.48
N VAL A 112 -1.72 -11.30 29.91
CA VAL A 112 -1.89 -12.35 28.90
C VAL A 112 -1.15 -11.98 27.60
N ILE A 113 -1.24 -10.73 27.14
CA ILE A 113 -0.49 -10.24 25.98
C ILE A 113 1.02 -10.46 26.18
N ASP A 114 1.55 -10.09 27.34
CA ASP A 114 2.97 -10.18 27.66
C ASP A 114 3.47 -11.63 27.65
N LYS A 115 2.72 -12.53 28.31
CA LYS A 115 3.01 -13.96 28.34
C LYS A 115 2.99 -14.55 26.93
N THR A 116 1.94 -14.26 26.15
CA THR A 116 1.77 -14.79 24.79
C THR A 116 2.84 -14.26 23.85
N ALA A 117 3.19 -12.97 23.95
CA ALA A 117 4.26 -12.37 23.15
C ALA A 117 5.61 -13.04 23.43
N CYS A 118 5.91 -13.37 24.69
CA CYS A 118 7.14 -14.09 25.04
C CYS A 118 7.17 -15.52 24.47
N GLN A 119 6.03 -16.22 24.45
CA GLN A 119 5.94 -17.55 23.85
C GLN A 119 6.05 -17.50 22.32
N LEU A 120 5.39 -16.53 21.70
CA LEU A 120 5.46 -16.29 20.26
C LEU A 120 6.88 -15.90 19.82
N ALA A 121 7.57 -15.06 20.58
CA ALA A 121 8.95 -14.67 20.30
C ALA A 121 9.90 -15.88 20.20
N LYS A 122 9.70 -16.90 21.04
CA LYS A 122 10.46 -18.16 20.95
C LYS A 122 10.22 -18.88 19.63
N LYS A 123 8.97 -18.93 19.16
CA LYS A 123 8.62 -19.53 17.86
C LYS A 123 9.21 -18.73 16.69
N ILE A 124 9.19 -17.40 16.75
CA ILE A 124 9.83 -16.51 15.76
C ILE A 124 11.33 -16.79 15.68
N VAL A 125 12.03 -16.81 16.83
CA VAL A 125 13.47 -17.12 16.89
C VAL A 125 13.77 -18.48 16.26
N LEU A 126 13.03 -19.54 16.62
CA LEU A 126 13.22 -20.88 16.06
C LEU A 126 13.05 -20.90 14.54
N GLN A 127 12.04 -20.18 14.02
CA GLN A 127 11.82 -20.07 12.58
C GLN A 127 12.99 -19.34 11.90
N TRP A 128 13.44 -18.22 12.46
CA TRP A 128 14.58 -17.47 11.91
C TRP A 128 15.87 -18.28 11.94
N GLU A 129 16.05 -19.19 12.90
CA GLU A 129 17.16 -20.14 12.91
C GLU A 129 17.04 -21.16 11.78
N GLN A 130 15.86 -21.78 11.61
CA GLN A 130 15.59 -22.76 10.55
C GLN A 130 15.77 -22.18 9.14
N LEU A 131 15.38 -20.92 8.95
CA LEU A 131 15.46 -20.22 7.66
C LEU A 131 16.82 -19.51 7.46
N ASN A 132 17.74 -19.61 8.41
CA ASN A 132 19.05 -18.96 8.39
C ASN A 132 19.00 -17.43 8.14
N ILE A 133 18.08 -16.72 8.81
CA ILE A 133 17.77 -15.31 8.57
C ILE A 133 18.89 -14.37 9.04
N GLY A 134 19.54 -13.66 8.11
CA GLY A 134 20.51 -12.60 8.39
C GLY A 134 19.93 -11.19 8.34
N THR A 135 18.77 -10.99 7.71
CA THR A 135 18.10 -9.68 7.60
C THR A 135 16.58 -9.83 7.75
N VAL A 136 15.95 -8.87 8.44
CA VAL A 136 14.49 -8.84 8.63
C VAL A 136 13.95 -7.50 8.14
N TYR A 137 12.86 -7.55 7.37
CA TYR A 137 12.03 -6.39 7.05
C TYR A 137 10.68 -6.55 7.74
N VAL A 138 10.31 -5.59 8.58
CA VAL A 138 8.99 -5.51 9.20
C VAL A 138 8.24 -4.39 8.53
N GLU A 139 7.11 -4.69 7.89
CA GLU A 139 6.29 -3.72 7.16
C GLU A 139 5.00 -3.45 7.94
N ASN A 140 4.76 -2.19 8.30
CA ASN A 140 3.62 -1.72 9.11
C ASN A 140 3.53 -2.33 10.52
N GLY A 141 4.65 -2.75 11.10
CA GLY A 141 4.65 -3.39 12.42
C GLY A 141 4.23 -2.48 13.57
N THR A 142 4.26 -1.15 13.39
CA THR A 142 3.86 -0.17 14.41
C THR A 142 2.35 -0.01 14.50
N LEU A 143 1.60 -0.31 13.43
CA LEU A 143 0.15 -0.34 13.49
C LEU A 143 -0.32 -1.37 14.54
N PRO A 144 -1.20 -0.99 15.47
CA PRO A 144 -1.61 -1.84 16.59
C PRO A 144 -2.69 -2.85 16.18
N GLU A 145 -2.64 -3.35 14.95
CA GLU A 145 -3.51 -4.42 14.44
C GLU A 145 -3.38 -5.67 15.32
N ASN A 146 -2.16 -5.96 15.78
CA ASN A 146 -1.87 -7.09 16.65
C ASN A 146 -0.65 -6.80 17.56
N ILE A 147 -0.93 -6.16 18.69
CA ILE A 147 0.12 -5.76 19.65
C ILE A 147 0.86 -6.95 20.29
N ILE A 148 0.28 -8.16 20.31
CA ILE A 148 0.97 -9.38 20.74
C ILE A 148 2.12 -9.69 19.78
N TYR A 149 1.86 -9.67 18.48
CA TYR A 149 2.86 -9.96 17.45
C TYR A 149 3.95 -8.88 17.41
N THR A 150 3.57 -7.59 17.46
CA THR A 150 4.53 -6.48 17.54
C THR A 150 5.46 -6.62 18.76
N LYS A 151 4.91 -6.92 19.94
CA LYS A 151 5.71 -7.15 21.15
C LYS A 151 6.61 -8.39 21.03
N ALA A 152 6.10 -9.47 20.43
CA ALA A 152 6.87 -10.68 20.17
C ALA A 152 8.06 -10.44 19.23
N LEU A 153 7.89 -9.60 18.20
CA LEU A 153 8.97 -9.20 17.29
C LEU A 153 10.08 -8.47 18.05
N TYR A 154 9.76 -7.48 18.88
CA TYR A 154 10.77 -6.79 19.69
C TYR A 154 11.59 -7.75 20.56
N ILE A 155 10.92 -8.69 21.23
CA ILE A 155 11.59 -9.70 22.07
C ILE A 155 12.45 -10.63 21.19
N ALA A 156 11.93 -11.10 20.07
CA ALA A 156 12.65 -11.99 19.16
C ALA A 156 13.88 -11.33 18.55
N ILE A 157 13.77 -10.06 18.15
CA ILE A 157 14.87 -9.25 17.59
C ILE A 157 16.01 -9.13 18.60
N ASP A 158 15.72 -8.79 19.85
CA ASP A 158 16.74 -8.67 20.90
C ASP A 158 17.45 -10.01 21.17
N VAL A 159 16.65 -11.08 21.37
CA VAL A 159 17.18 -12.42 21.63
C VAL A 159 18.03 -12.93 20.46
N TYR A 160 17.54 -12.75 19.23
CA TYR A 160 18.21 -13.25 18.03
C TYR A 160 19.47 -12.45 17.70
N GLY A 161 19.39 -11.12 17.76
CA GLY A 161 20.52 -10.22 17.52
C GLY A 161 21.67 -10.50 18.48
N LYS A 162 21.37 -10.63 19.78
CA LYS A 162 22.37 -10.98 20.80
C LYS A 162 22.96 -12.38 20.60
N ARG A 163 22.12 -13.37 20.25
CA ARG A 163 22.55 -14.76 20.09
C ARG A 163 23.53 -14.94 18.94
N TYR A 164 23.35 -14.18 17.87
CA TYR A 164 24.11 -14.32 16.63
C TYR A 164 25.05 -13.14 16.33
N ASP A 165 25.24 -12.25 17.30
CA ASP A 165 26.13 -11.08 17.21
C ASP A 165 25.84 -10.23 15.96
N LEU A 166 24.55 -9.96 15.72
CA LEU A 166 24.10 -9.19 14.57
C LEU A 166 23.97 -7.72 14.93
N GLU A 167 24.29 -6.84 13.98
CA GLU A 167 24.08 -5.41 14.10
C GLU A 167 23.13 -4.93 13.01
N ARG A 168 22.20 -4.02 13.36
CA ARG A 168 21.28 -3.36 12.41
C ARG A 168 20.64 -4.29 11.36
N PHE A 169 20.31 -5.53 11.76
CA PHE A 169 19.80 -6.53 10.84
C PHE A 169 18.31 -6.40 10.54
N VAL A 170 17.61 -5.47 11.20
CA VAL A 170 16.17 -5.24 11.04
C VAL A 170 15.93 -3.85 10.43
N THR A 171 15.17 -3.82 9.34
CA THR A 171 14.52 -2.59 8.85
C THR A 171 13.05 -2.65 9.23
N TRP A 172 12.60 -1.70 10.05
CA TRP A 172 11.21 -1.56 10.44
C TRP A 172 10.60 -0.39 9.70
N ARG A 173 9.77 -0.69 8.71
CA ARG A 173 9.24 0.29 7.78
C ARG A 173 7.74 0.43 7.98
N ASP A 174 7.30 1.63 8.34
CA ASP A 174 5.88 1.94 8.44
C ASP A 174 5.47 2.80 7.23
N HIS A 175 4.66 2.18 6.38
CA HIS A 175 3.94 2.83 5.29
C HIS A 175 2.78 3.67 5.84
N ASP A 176 2.08 3.13 6.84
CA ASP A 176 0.95 3.78 7.48
C ASP A 176 1.11 3.73 9.00
N LEU A 177 0.57 4.75 9.68
CA LEU A 177 0.52 4.86 11.13
C LEU A 177 -0.91 5.19 11.59
N MET A 178 -1.16 5.01 12.88
CA MET A 178 -2.51 5.05 13.47
C MET A 178 -3.23 6.38 13.26
N TRP A 179 -2.46 7.45 13.15
CA TRP A 179 -2.96 8.80 12.92
C TRP A 179 -3.11 9.14 11.45
N ASN A 180 -2.83 8.26 10.49
CA ASN A 180 -3.06 8.52 9.06
C ASN A 180 -3.74 7.38 8.32
N SER A 181 -4.14 6.34 9.04
CA SER A 181 -4.91 5.23 8.51
C SER A 181 -6.33 5.34 9.04
N GLU A 182 -7.26 5.76 8.16
CA GLU A 182 -8.69 5.74 8.43
C GLU A 182 -9.09 6.58 9.66
N LYS A 183 -8.59 7.82 9.71
CA LYS A 183 -8.78 8.74 10.85
C LYS A 183 -10.26 9.05 11.11
N THR A 184 -11.03 9.28 10.05
CA THR A 184 -12.42 9.73 10.16
C THR A 184 -13.28 8.70 10.88
N VAL A 185 -12.98 7.41 10.70
CA VAL A 185 -13.69 6.31 11.38
C VAL A 185 -13.03 5.90 12.70
N MET A 186 -11.97 6.61 13.12
CA MET A 186 -11.24 6.40 14.36
C MET A 186 -10.85 4.93 14.57
N LYS A 187 -10.33 4.27 13.52
CA LYS A 187 -10.03 2.83 13.51
C LYS A 187 -9.26 2.38 14.76
N TYR A 188 -8.25 3.16 15.15
CA TYR A 188 -7.37 2.87 16.29
C TYR A 188 -7.66 3.71 17.53
N GLY A 189 -8.83 4.34 17.63
CA GLY A 189 -9.17 5.25 18.73
C GLY A 189 -8.44 6.60 18.62
N ALA A 190 -8.40 7.34 19.73
CA ALA A 190 -7.81 8.68 19.78
C ALA A 190 -6.35 8.65 20.25
N TYR A 191 -5.59 9.66 19.81
CA TYR A 191 -4.30 10.00 20.41
C TYR A 191 -4.45 10.13 21.95
N PRO A 192 -3.52 9.59 22.77
CA PRO A 192 -2.14 9.21 22.44
C PRO A 192 -1.89 7.74 22.13
N TYR A 193 -2.92 6.93 21.83
CA TYR A 193 -2.78 5.49 21.59
C TYR A 193 -1.97 4.76 22.71
N PRO A 194 -2.38 4.89 23.98
CA PRO A 194 -1.53 4.59 25.13
C PRO A 194 -1.06 3.13 25.24
N TYR A 195 -1.76 2.20 24.58
CA TYR A 195 -1.43 0.77 24.59
C TYR A 195 -0.88 0.25 23.26
N ALA A 196 -0.73 1.10 22.24
CA ALA A 196 0.02 0.75 21.05
C ALA A 196 1.52 0.68 21.39
N ILE A 197 2.25 -0.23 20.74
CA ILE A 197 3.66 -0.47 21.04
C ILE A 197 4.51 0.59 20.36
N LYS A 198 5.06 1.51 21.14
CA LYS A 198 5.95 2.56 20.65
C LYS A 198 7.29 1.96 20.17
N PRO A 199 7.93 2.55 19.14
CA PRO A 199 9.32 2.30 18.83
C PRO A 199 10.22 2.43 20.06
N ILE A 200 11.22 1.54 20.16
CA ILE A 200 12.19 1.52 21.26
C ILE A 200 13.60 1.59 20.71
N LYS A 201 14.52 2.20 21.46
CA LYS A 201 15.93 2.22 21.10
C LYS A 201 16.46 0.78 21.05
N SER A 202 16.98 0.40 19.88
CA SER A 202 17.53 -0.93 19.63
C SER A 202 18.78 -0.81 18.75
N PRO A 203 19.88 -1.52 19.06
CA PRO A 203 21.06 -1.58 18.18
C PRO A 203 20.79 -2.40 16.91
N TYR A 204 19.67 -3.13 16.86
CA TYR A 204 19.33 -4.06 15.79
C TYR A 204 18.36 -3.47 14.75
N ILE A 205 17.63 -2.40 15.09
CA ILE A 205 16.51 -1.90 14.30
C ILE A 205 16.85 -0.54 13.69
N THR A 206 16.60 -0.39 12.39
CA THR A 206 16.50 0.90 11.71
C THR A 206 15.03 1.18 11.42
N TYR A 207 14.48 2.23 12.02
CA TYR A 207 13.10 2.66 11.77
C TYR A 207 13.03 3.54 10.52
N VAL A 208 12.01 3.31 9.70
CA VAL A 208 11.85 3.95 8.40
C VAL A 208 10.39 4.35 8.16
N THR A 209 10.15 5.57 7.71
CA THR A 209 8.84 6.03 7.21
C THR A 209 8.96 6.48 5.75
N LEU A 210 7.82 6.78 5.11
CA LEU A 210 7.80 7.16 3.69
C LEU A 210 8.07 8.64 3.42
N ASN A 211 7.87 9.51 4.42
CA ASN A 211 7.98 10.96 4.29
C ASN A 211 8.37 11.63 5.63
N GLU A 212 8.74 12.91 5.57
CA GLU A 212 9.26 13.66 6.72
C GLU A 212 8.17 13.93 7.76
N ASP A 213 6.93 14.17 7.34
CA ASP A 213 5.80 14.38 8.26
C ASP A 213 5.51 13.14 9.12
N LEU A 214 5.49 11.94 8.52
CA LEU A 214 5.35 10.68 9.25
C LEU A 214 6.54 10.43 10.19
N LYS A 215 7.77 10.76 9.76
CA LYS A 215 8.97 10.68 10.61
C LYS A 215 8.80 11.58 11.84
N ALA A 216 8.47 12.84 11.65
CA ALA A 216 8.34 13.82 12.74
C ALA A 216 7.26 13.37 13.74
N LYS A 217 6.08 12.97 13.25
CA LYS A 217 4.98 12.48 14.11
C LYS A 217 5.35 11.20 14.87
N LEU A 218 6.09 10.28 14.24
CA LEU A 218 6.52 9.03 14.88
C LEU A 218 7.56 9.29 15.97
N GLU A 219 8.55 10.14 15.67
CA GLU A 219 9.56 10.57 16.65
C GLU A 219 8.90 11.29 17.83
N GLU A 220 7.99 12.23 17.57
CA GLU A 220 7.25 12.92 18.63
C GLU A 220 6.42 11.95 19.49
N TRP A 221 5.65 11.04 18.85
CA TRP A 221 4.81 10.08 19.57
C TRP A 221 5.61 9.14 20.49
N CYS A 222 6.84 8.79 20.09
CA CYS A 222 7.77 8.00 20.91
C CYS A 222 8.67 8.84 21.82
N ASN A 223 8.36 10.13 22.04
CA ASN A 223 9.14 11.06 22.86
C ASN A 223 10.61 11.17 22.42
N TYR A 224 10.85 11.11 21.11
CA TYR A 224 12.17 11.15 20.47
C TYR A 224 13.12 10.05 20.98
N ALA A 225 12.56 8.91 21.40
CA ALA A 225 13.35 7.78 21.91
C ALA A 225 14.16 7.07 20.82
N VAL A 226 13.77 7.23 19.56
CA VAL A 226 14.45 6.64 18.39
C VAL A 226 14.65 7.70 17.31
N GLU A 227 15.64 7.46 16.46
CA GLU A 227 15.80 8.16 15.18
C GLU A 227 15.07 7.34 14.10
N VAL A 228 14.21 8.01 13.34
CA VAL A 228 13.49 7.45 12.19
C VAL A 228 14.10 8.00 10.92
N LYS A 229 14.30 7.16 9.90
CA LYS A 229 14.78 7.59 8.58
C LYS A 229 13.63 7.71 7.59
N VAL A 230 13.76 8.56 6.58
CA VAL A 230 12.81 8.62 5.48
C VAL A 230 13.32 7.80 4.30
N LYS A 231 12.50 6.86 3.82
CA LYS A 231 12.73 6.12 2.58
C LYS A 231 11.47 6.13 1.73
N LYS A 232 11.47 7.05 0.77
CA LYS A 232 10.48 7.17 -0.31
C LYS A 232 10.39 5.88 -1.13
N ASN A 233 9.20 5.56 -1.65
CA ASN A 233 9.06 4.53 -2.66
C ASN A 233 9.75 4.95 -3.95
N ALA A 234 10.32 3.98 -4.66
CA ALA A 234 11.04 4.21 -5.88
C ALA A 234 10.40 3.52 -7.09
N TYR A 235 10.61 4.16 -8.23
CA TYR A 235 10.09 3.71 -9.51
C TYR A 235 11.22 3.58 -10.52
N ASN A 236 10.98 2.72 -11.51
CA ASN A 236 11.94 2.48 -12.56
C ASN A 236 11.72 3.47 -13.72
N PHE A 237 12.70 4.34 -13.94
CA PHE A 237 12.70 5.33 -15.03
C PHE A 237 13.49 4.85 -16.27
N SER A 238 13.89 3.56 -16.34
CA SER A 238 14.54 3.00 -17.51
C SER A 238 13.60 2.95 -18.71
N GLU A 239 14.12 3.12 -19.93
CA GLU A 239 13.31 3.05 -21.15
C GLU A 239 12.74 1.64 -21.40
N ALA A 240 11.60 1.63 -22.11
CA ALA A 240 10.60 0.58 -22.10
C ALA A 240 11.06 -0.79 -22.62
N ARG A 241 10.46 -1.84 -22.04
CA ARG A 241 10.33 -3.16 -22.65
C ARG A 241 9.24 -3.11 -23.74
N SER A 242 9.10 -4.16 -24.54
CA SER A 242 7.93 -4.30 -25.41
C SER A 242 6.67 -4.39 -24.54
N HIS A 243 5.72 -3.46 -24.70
CA HIS A 243 4.43 -3.46 -24.02
C HIS A 243 3.30 -3.79 -25.01
N SER A 244 2.23 -4.38 -24.50
CA SER A 244 1.05 -4.74 -25.28
C SER A 244 0.01 -3.63 -25.21
N ASP A 245 -0.51 -3.20 -26.35
CA ASP A 245 -1.64 -2.28 -26.41
C ASP A 245 -2.95 -3.01 -26.08
N MET A 246 -3.58 -2.62 -24.98
CA MET A 246 -4.83 -3.19 -24.48
C MET A 246 -6.07 -2.60 -25.16
N ARG A 247 -5.98 -1.42 -25.79
CA ARG A 247 -7.15 -0.65 -26.28
C ARG A 247 -8.04 -1.47 -27.19
N ARG A 248 -7.44 -2.16 -28.17
CA ARG A 248 -8.18 -2.99 -29.13
C ARG A 248 -8.98 -4.09 -28.45
N SER A 249 -8.40 -4.75 -27.43
CA SER A 249 -9.08 -5.82 -26.71
C SER A 249 -10.23 -5.34 -25.83
N LEU A 250 -10.20 -4.05 -25.46
CA LEU A 250 -11.22 -3.39 -24.66
C LEU A 250 -12.26 -2.63 -25.51
N GLY A 251 -12.12 -2.63 -26.83
CA GLY A 251 -13.01 -1.89 -27.73
C GLY A 251 -12.80 -0.37 -27.73
N ILE A 252 -11.63 0.09 -27.28
CA ILE A 252 -11.28 1.51 -27.18
C ILE A 252 -10.58 1.94 -28.48
N GLY A 253 -11.13 2.96 -29.14
CA GLY A 253 -10.62 3.51 -30.39
C GLY A 253 -9.41 4.44 -30.21
N CYS A 254 -8.86 4.89 -31.34
CA CYS A 254 -7.73 5.82 -31.38
C CYS A 254 -8.11 7.28 -31.07
N ASN A 255 -9.39 7.63 -31.22
CA ASN A 255 -9.93 8.95 -30.88
C ASN A 255 -10.46 9.02 -29.43
N ASP A 256 -10.59 7.87 -28.78
CA ASP A 256 -11.07 7.78 -27.40
C ASP A 256 -9.96 8.11 -26.41
N ILE A 257 -10.36 8.65 -25.25
CA ILE A 257 -9.47 8.89 -24.12
C ILE A 257 -9.59 7.72 -23.14
N LEU A 258 -8.46 7.17 -22.72
CA LEU A 258 -8.40 6.12 -21.71
C LEU A 258 -7.81 6.66 -20.41
N ILE A 259 -8.63 6.68 -19.35
CA ILE A 259 -8.22 6.89 -17.97
C ILE A 259 -7.96 5.53 -17.31
N ALA A 260 -6.74 5.32 -16.80
CA ALA A 260 -6.38 4.12 -16.05
C ALA A 260 -6.51 4.35 -14.54
N ARG A 261 -7.08 3.36 -13.83
CA ARG A 261 -7.22 3.36 -12.37
C ARG A 261 -6.67 2.05 -11.81
N THR A 262 -5.47 2.08 -11.22
CA THR A 262 -4.77 0.91 -10.66
C THR A 262 -4.86 0.94 -9.13
N THR A 263 -5.88 0.30 -8.57
CA THR A 263 -6.16 0.37 -7.13
C THR A 263 -7.04 -0.78 -6.65
N ARG A 264 -7.00 -1.03 -5.34
CA ARG A 264 -7.98 -1.87 -4.63
C ARG A 264 -9.41 -1.31 -4.79
N LEU A 265 -10.40 -2.19 -4.87
CA LEU A 265 -11.83 -1.83 -4.99
C LEU A 265 -12.48 -1.75 -3.62
N ILE A 266 -12.16 -0.69 -2.87
CA ILE A 266 -12.67 -0.44 -1.51
C ILE A 266 -13.21 1.00 -1.40
N PRO A 267 -14.13 1.29 -0.46
CA PRO A 267 -14.77 2.61 -0.36
C PRO A 267 -13.79 3.79 -0.26
N GLN A 268 -12.70 3.62 0.50
CA GLN A 268 -11.69 4.66 0.73
C GLN A 268 -10.96 5.09 -0.55
N LYS A 269 -10.95 4.24 -1.60
CA LYS A 269 -10.36 4.56 -2.90
C LYS A 269 -11.25 5.40 -3.81
N ARG A 270 -12.48 5.71 -3.38
CA ARG A 270 -13.36 6.73 -3.96
C ARG A 270 -13.50 6.66 -5.50
N LEU A 271 -13.65 5.45 -6.05
CA LEU A 271 -13.86 5.24 -7.49
C LEU A 271 -15.19 5.82 -7.99
N ASP A 272 -16.11 6.19 -7.09
CA ASP A 272 -17.30 6.98 -7.40
C ASP A 272 -16.93 8.30 -8.09
N ARG A 273 -15.80 8.90 -7.71
CA ARG A 273 -15.28 10.13 -8.32
C ARG A 273 -14.86 9.93 -9.77
N ASP A 274 -14.19 8.81 -10.05
CA ASP A 274 -13.74 8.48 -11.41
C ASP A 274 -14.94 8.24 -12.34
N ILE A 275 -15.94 7.48 -11.88
CA ILE A 275 -17.17 7.20 -12.66
C ILE A 275 -17.96 8.49 -12.90
N TYR A 276 -18.08 9.34 -11.88
CA TYR A 276 -18.73 10.65 -12.01
C TYR A 276 -17.99 11.54 -13.02
N LEU A 277 -16.67 11.60 -12.93
CA LEU A 277 -15.82 12.37 -13.85
C LEU A 277 -15.99 11.90 -15.29
N VAL A 278 -16.01 10.59 -15.57
CA VAL A 278 -16.26 10.04 -16.91
C VAL A 278 -17.60 10.51 -17.47
N SER A 279 -18.67 10.49 -16.64
CA SER A 279 -19.99 10.98 -17.05
C SER A 279 -19.94 12.44 -17.48
N LYS A 280 -19.31 13.29 -16.68
CA LYS A 280 -19.19 14.73 -16.95
C LYS A 280 -18.32 15.03 -18.16
N LEU A 281 -17.20 14.33 -18.33
CA LEU A 281 -16.34 14.51 -19.48
C LEU A 281 -17.02 14.07 -20.78
N ASN A 282 -17.75 12.95 -20.79
CA ASN A 282 -18.50 12.52 -21.96
C ASN A 282 -19.63 13.50 -22.33
N GLN A 283 -20.30 14.10 -21.34
CA GLN A 283 -21.26 15.19 -21.58
C GLN A 283 -20.58 16.39 -22.25
N LEU A 284 -19.39 16.79 -21.78
CA LEU A 284 -18.62 17.89 -22.40
C LEU A 284 -18.13 17.54 -23.81
N PHE A 285 -17.73 16.29 -24.07
CA PHE A 285 -17.38 15.84 -25.42
C PHE A 285 -18.56 16.02 -26.37
N GLN A 286 -19.75 15.58 -25.95
CA GLN A 286 -20.98 15.74 -26.73
C GLN A 286 -21.36 17.22 -26.94
N GLN A 287 -21.34 18.03 -25.88
CA GLN A 287 -21.69 19.46 -25.93
C GLN A 287 -20.76 20.24 -26.88
N HIS A 288 -19.49 19.87 -26.93
CA HIS A 288 -18.49 20.51 -27.79
C HIS A 288 -18.30 19.79 -29.14
N GLY A 289 -19.17 18.83 -29.49
CA GLY A 289 -19.15 18.13 -30.76
C GLY A 289 -17.85 17.36 -31.04
N ARG A 290 -17.18 16.86 -29.99
CA ARG A 290 -15.95 16.08 -30.14
C ARG A 290 -16.28 14.64 -30.50
N GLU A 291 -15.48 14.09 -31.41
CA GLU A 291 -15.49 12.65 -31.70
C GLU A 291 -14.82 11.86 -30.57
N GLY A 292 -15.29 10.64 -30.35
CA GLY A 292 -14.78 9.72 -29.32
C GLY A 292 -15.44 9.89 -27.95
N HIS A 293 -15.03 9.01 -27.03
CA HIS A 293 -15.52 8.93 -25.67
C HIS A 293 -14.36 8.84 -24.67
N VAL A 294 -14.65 9.16 -23.42
CA VAL A 294 -13.77 8.93 -22.29
C VAL A 294 -14.13 7.60 -21.66
N PHE A 295 -13.15 6.71 -21.57
CA PHE A 295 -13.21 5.40 -20.93
C PHE A 295 -12.44 5.39 -19.63
N LEU A 296 -12.91 4.60 -18.67
CA LEU A 296 -12.22 4.29 -17.42
C LEU A 296 -11.95 2.79 -17.36
N VAL A 297 -10.68 2.42 -17.26
CA VAL A 297 -10.26 1.02 -17.05
C VAL A 297 -9.69 0.88 -15.65
N ILE A 298 -10.30 -0.01 -14.87
CA ILE A 298 -10.03 -0.21 -13.45
C ILE A 298 -9.36 -1.57 -13.26
N ALA A 299 -8.10 -1.54 -12.84
CA ALA A 299 -7.34 -2.71 -12.43
C ALA A 299 -7.39 -2.85 -10.90
N GLY A 300 -8.27 -3.73 -10.42
CA GLY A 300 -8.53 -4.02 -9.00
C GLY A 300 -9.43 -5.25 -8.85
N ASP A 301 -9.34 -5.95 -7.72
CA ASP A 301 -10.10 -7.20 -7.48
C ASP A 301 -11.58 -6.92 -7.10
N PRO A 302 -12.57 -7.27 -7.94
CA PRO A 302 -13.98 -7.06 -7.64
C PRO A 302 -14.49 -7.88 -6.46
N HIS A 303 -13.77 -8.93 -6.07
CA HIS A 303 -14.17 -9.81 -4.97
C HIS A 303 -13.69 -9.33 -3.60
N GLU A 304 -12.83 -8.31 -3.54
CA GLU A 304 -12.26 -7.80 -2.28
C GLU A 304 -13.32 -7.15 -1.39
N ALA A 305 -14.18 -6.29 -1.97
CA ALA A 305 -15.32 -5.69 -1.29
C ALA A 305 -16.55 -5.70 -2.22
N PRO A 306 -17.29 -6.83 -2.29
CA PRO A 306 -18.37 -7.03 -3.25
C PRO A 306 -19.46 -5.95 -3.21
N GLU A 307 -19.76 -5.43 -2.02
CA GLU A 307 -20.75 -4.35 -1.81
C GLU A 307 -20.28 -3.02 -2.43
N CYS A 308 -18.99 -2.70 -2.29
CA CYS A 308 -18.38 -1.52 -2.91
C CYS A 308 -18.41 -1.66 -4.43
N TYR A 309 -17.98 -2.81 -4.95
CA TYR A 309 -18.03 -3.11 -6.38
C TYR A 309 -19.45 -2.97 -6.94
N GLN A 310 -20.45 -3.59 -6.30
CA GLN A 310 -21.84 -3.50 -6.75
C GLN A 310 -22.35 -2.05 -6.77
N SER A 311 -22.02 -1.26 -5.74
CA SER A 311 -22.39 0.16 -5.68
C SER A 311 -21.78 0.98 -6.82
N LEU A 312 -20.55 0.67 -7.24
CA LEU A 312 -19.90 1.31 -8.38
C LEU A 312 -20.56 0.94 -9.72
N VAL A 313 -20.93 -0.33 -9.90
CA VAL A 313 -21.68 -0.77 -11.09
C VAL A 313 -23.05 -0.10 -11.16
N ASP A 314 -23.76 -0.02 -10.03
CA ASP A 314 -25.07 0.65 -9.96
C ASP A 314 -24.94 2.15 -10.25
N LEU A 315 -23.90 2.81 -9.73
CA LEU A 315 -23.59 4.21 -10.06
C LEU A 315 -23.34 4.41 -11.57
N ALA A 316 -22.54 3.54 -12.20
CA ALA A 316 -22.28 3.60 -13.63
C ALA A 316 -23.57 3.45 -14.46
N ARG A 317 -24.49 2.57 -14.03
CA ARG A 317 -25.82 2.42 -14.64
C ARG A 317 -26.70 3.66 -14.44
N THR A 318 -26.77 4.20 -13.22
CA THR A 318 -27.53 5.42 -12.91
C THR A 318 -27.05 6.62 -13.73
N LEU A 319 -25.74 6.76 -13.90
CA LEU A 319 -25.13 7.83 -14.70
C LEU A 319 -25.09 7.54 -16.21
N GLN A 320 -25.61 6.38 -16.64
CA GLN A 320 -25.64 5.93 -18.04
C GLN A 320 -24.26 5.88 -18.71
N VAL A 321 -23.23 5.51 -17.95
CA VAL A 321 -21.84 5.40 -18.43
C VAL A 321 -21.29 3.98 -18.39
N GLU A 322 -22.10 2.98 -18.05
CA GLU A 322 -21.69 1.56 -18.02
C GLU A 322 -20.87 1.12 -19.25
N PRO A 323 -21.19 1.50 -20.51
CA PRO A 323 -20.39 1.10 -21.68
C PRO A 323 -18.94 1.62 -21.68
N PHE A 324 -18.63 2.62 -20.85
CA PHE A 324 -17.33 3.28 -20.79
C PHE A 324 -16.50 2.89 -19.56
N ILE A 325 -17.03 2.01 -18.69
CA ILE A 325 -16.35 1.58 -17.46
C ILE A 325 -15.97 0.10 -17.58
N HIS A 326 -14.67 -0.20 -17.52
CA HIS A 326 -14.15 -1.56 -17.58
C HIS A 326 -13.50 -1.96 -16.25
N PHE A 327 -14.11 -2.91 -15.54
CA PHE A 327 -13.48 -3.60 -14.42
C PHE A 327 -12.73 -4.83 -14.94
N ILE A 328 -11.40 -4.80 -14.95
CA ILE A 328 -10.57 -5.83 -15.62
C ILE A 328 -9.90 -6.80 -14.64
N GLY A 329 -10.21 -6.71 -13.34
CA GLY A 329 -9.55 -7.50 -12.30
C GLY A 329 -8.19 -6.92 -11.90
N TRP A 330 -7.53 -7.58 -10.94
CA TRP A 330 -6.17 -7.19 -10.55
C TRP A 330 -5.17 -7.50 -11.68
N LEU A 331 -4.12 -6.70 -11.80
CA LEU A 331 -3.00 -6.95 -12.72
C LEU A 331 -1.70 -7.06 -11.93
N GLN A 332 -0.79 -7.92 -12.39
CA GLN A 332 0.58 -7.97 -11.85
C GLN A 332 1.48 -6.93 -12.52
N HIS A 333 2.59 -6.59 -11.88
CA HIS A 333 3.67 -5.87 -12.56
C HIS A 333 4.49 -6.80 -13.44
N GLY A 334 5.00 -6.31 -14.56
CA GLY A 334 5.79 -7.11 -15.53
C GLY A 334 7.18 -7.55 -15.06
N TYR A 335 7.64 -7.08 -13.88
CA TYR A 335 8.83 -7.63 -13.21
C TYR A 335 8.49 -8.75 -12.23
N MET A 336 7.22 -8.94 -11.89
CA MET A 336 6.77 -10.10 -11.13
C MET A 336 6.68 -11.31 -12.09
N PRO A 337 6.71 -12.55 -11.55
CA PRO A 337 6.60 -13.75 -12.35
C PRO A 337 5.32 -13.69 -13.19
N PRO A 338 5.34 -14.16 -14.45
CA PRO A 338 4.13 -14.24 -15.27
C PRO A 338 3.05 -15.00 -14.49
N GLY A 339 1.95 -14.30 -14.18
CA GLY A 339 0.83 -14.86 -13.44
C GLY A 339 -0.25 -15.42 -14.37
N MET A 340 -1.48 -15.46 -13.87
CA MET A 340 -2.66 -15.88 -14.65
C MET A 340 -3.17 -14.79 -15.61
N ASN A 341 -2.71 -13.55 -15.46
CA ASN A 341 -3.16 -12.44 -16.29
C ASN A 341 -2.29 -12.27 -17.54
N THR A 342 -2.95 -12.10 -18.68
CA THR A 342 -2.33 -11.81 -19.98
C THR A 342 -1.63 -10.46 -20.02
N TYR A 343 -2.14 -9.49 -19.26
CA TYR A 343 -1.65 -8.11 -19.23
C TYR A 343 -1.05 -7.75 -17.87
N THR A 344 -0.24 -6.70 -17.90
CA THR A 344 0.44 -6.13 -16.73
C THR A 344 -0.02 -4.70 -16.46
N ILE A 345 0.31 -4.17 -15.27
CA ILE A 345 0.10 -2.76 -14.93
C ILE A 345 0.80 -1.85 -15.96
N GLU A 346 1.99 -2.23 -16.42
CA GLU A 346 2.76 -1.48 -17.40
C GLU A 346 2.09 -1.48 -18.79
N ASP A 347 1.39 -2.56 -19.18
CA ASP A 347 0.59 -2.59 -20.42
C ASP A 347 -0.61 -1.63 -20.34
N LEU A 348 -1.24 -1.53 -19.17
CA LEU A 348 -2.34 -0.58 -18.94
C LEU A 348 -1.82 0.87 -19.01
N TYR A 349 -0.69 1.17 -18.37
CA TYR A 349 -0.07 2.49 -18.47
C TYR A 349 0.42 2.80 -19.87
N TYR A 350 0.94 1.81 -20.60
CA TYR A 350 1.28 1.99 -22.00
C TYR A 350 0.05 2.36 -22.84
N SER A 351 -1.12 1.78 -22.53
CA SER A 351 -2.35 1.98 -23.30
C SER A 351 -3.11 3.27 -22.96
N CYS A 352 -2.96 3.81 -21.73
CA CYS A 352 -3.74 4.94 -21.24
C CYS A 352 -3.20 6.31 -21.64
N ASP A 353 -4.09 7.32 -21.63
CA ASP A 353 -3.71 8.73 -21.78
C ASP A 353 -3.41 9.38 -20.42
N VAL A 354 -4.19 9.03 -19.39
CA VAL A 354 -4.11 9.61 -18.04
C VAL A 354 -4.28 8.52 -16.98
N VAL A 355 -3.50 8.60 -15.91
CA VAL A 355 -3.68 7.77 -14.71
C VAL A 355 -4.45 8.55 -13.65
N SER A 356 -5.46 7.94 -13.05
CA SER A 356 -6.25 8.57 -12.00
C SER A 356 -5.84 8.12 -10.59
N PHE A 357 -5.69 9.10 -9.69
CA PHE A 357 -5.50 8.91 -8.26
C PHE A 357 -6.44 9.76 -7.40
N LEU A 358 -7.76 9.58 -7.58
CA LEU A 358 -8.80 10.25 -6.79
C LEU A 358 -9.18 9.42 -5.55
N THR A 359 -8.51 9.63 -4.43
CA THR A 359 -8.67 8.86 -3.17
C THR A 359 -9.25 9.72 -2.04
N SER A 360 -9.79 9.13 -0.97
CA SER A 360 -10.26 9.91 0.19
C SER A 360 -9.12 10.68 0.86
N TRP A 361 -9.45 11.76 1.58
CA TRP A 361 -8.45 12.63 2.18
C TRP A 361 -7.51 11.91 3.18
N ASP A 362 -8.04 11.01 4.02
CA ASP A 362 -7.37 10.42 5.19
C ASP A 362 -6.86 8.98 5.01
N TYR A 363 -6.73 8.50 3.77
CA TYR A 363 -6.44 7.08 3.53
C TYR A 363 -5.03 6.80 3.04
N ASP A 364 -4.50 7.58 2.09
CA ASP A 364 -3.22 7.29 1.45
C ASP A 364 -2.07 8.12 2.03
N SER A 365 -0.98 7.43 2.39
CA SER A 365 0.27 7.98 2.90
C SER A 365 1.30 8.30 1.80
N TYR A 366 1.09 7.79 0.58
CA TYR A 366 2.06 7.93 -0.50
C TYR A 366 1.48 8.04 -1.92
N GLY A 367 0.50 7.23 -2.31
CA GLY A 367 -0.08 7.26 -3.65
C GLY A 367 0.83 6.74 -4.78
N ASN A 368 1.15 5.44 -4.74
CA ASN A 368 2.01 4.79 -5.74
C ASN A 368 1.61 5.01 -7.22
N PRO A 369 0.32 4.96 -7.61
CA PRO A 369 -0.08 5.15 -9.00
C PRO A 369 0.38 6.49 -9.61
N ILE A 370 0.57 7.53 -8.80
CA ILE A 370 1.10 8.82 -9.27
C ILE A 370 2.56 8.67 -9.71
N GLY A 371 3.41 8.12 -8.85
CA GLY A 371 4.82 7.90 -9.17
C GLY A 371 5.02 6.89 -10.31
N GLU A 372 4.14 5.88 -10.40
CA GLU A 372 4.13 4.94 -11.51
C GLU A 372 3.77 5.63 -12.84
N ALA A 373 2.73 6.46 -12.87
CA ALA A 373 2.36 7.27 -14.04
C ALA A 373 3.53 8.15 -14.50
N ILE A 374 4.16 8.86 -13.55
CA ILE A 374 5.31 9.72 -13.80
C ILE A 374 6.45 8.91 -14.42
N SER A 375 6.77 7.72 -13.90
CA SER A 375 7.84 6.87 -14.43
C SER A 375 7.55 6.33 -15.84
N HIS A 376 6.28 6.19 -16.21
CA HIS A 376 5.84 5.74 -17.54
C HIS A 376 5.57 6.87 -18.53
N ARG A 377 5.95 8.12 -18.20
CA ARG A 377 5.64 9.31 -19.03
C ARG A 377 4.14 9.42 -19.33
N ARG A 378 3.32 9.26 -18.30
CA ARG A 378 1.88 9.48 -18.34
C ARG A 378 1.49 10.65 -17.46
N CYS A 379 0.51 11.41 -17.92
CA CYS A 379 -0.16 12.40 -17.09
C CYS A 379 -0.91 11.68 -15.97
N TYR A 380 -1.10 12.38 -14.85
CA TYR A 380 -1.96 11.91 -13.79
C TYR A 380 -2.95 12.99 -13.38
N ILE A 381 -4.04 12.56 -12.74
CA ILE A 381 -4.96 13.42 -11.98
C ILE A 381 -5.00 12.89 -10.56
N SER A 382 -5.18 13.75 -9.57
CA SER A 382 -5.21 13.32 -8.17
C SER A 382 -6.13 14.16 -7.30
N THR A 383 -6.50 13.65 -6.14
CA THR A 383 -6.99 14.49 -5.05
C THR A 383 -5.81 15.09 -4.27
N ARG A 384 -6.02 16.23 -3.63
CA ARG A 384 -5.11 16.75 -2.60
C ARG A 384 -5.34 16.00 -1.28
N TYR A 385 -5.14 14.69 -1.29
CA TYR A 385 -5.20 13.87 -0.07
C TYR A 385 -4.11 14.31 0.92
N GLU A 386 -4.22 13.91 2.18
CA GLU A 386 -3.43 14.48 3.29
C GLU A 386 -1.92 14.60 3.01
N TYR A 387 -1.32 13.58 2.40
CA TYR A 387 0.12 13.54 2.12
C TYR A 387 0.50 13.93 0.68
N TYR A 388 -0.44 14.41 -0.14
CA TYR A 388 -0.16 14.75 -1.54
C TYR A 388 0.96 15.79 -1.65
N ASP A 389 0.86 16.88 -0.90
CA ASP A 389 1.84 17.98 -0.98
C ASP A 389 3.21 17.55 -0.43
N GLU A 390 3.21 16.72 0.62
CA GLU A 390 4.44 16.16 1.21
C GLU A 390 5.14 15.19 0.25
N VAL A 391 4.41 14.38 -0.50
CA VAL A 391 5.02 13.34 -1.36
C VAL A 391 5.26 13.84 -2.79
N TYR A 392 4.38 14.68 -3.33
CA TYR A 392 4.42 15.13 -4.73
C TYR A 392 4.33 16.65 -4.88
N GLY A 393 3.34 17.30 -4.28
CA GLY A 393 3.02 18.71 -4.56
C GLY A 393 4.19 19.68 -4.35
N GLN A 394 4.99 19.48 -3.29
CA GLN A 394 6.15 20.33 -3.00
C GLN A 394 7.29 20.22 -4.04
N TYR A 395 7.29 19.20 -4.89
CA TYR A 395 8.35 18.96 -5.88
C TYR A 395 8.05 19.55 -7.27
N GLY A 396 6.92 20.27 -7.41
CA GLY A 396 6.58 20.98 -8.65
C GLY A 396 6.05 20.10 -9.78
N PHE A 397 5.50 18.92 -9.46
CA PHE A 397 4.76 18.13 -10.45
C PHE A 397 3.50 18.86 -10.91
N PHE A 398 3.20 18.76 -12.20
CA PHE A 398 2.05 19.40 -12.84
C PHE A 398 0.94 18.37 -13.07
N ALA A 399 -0.24 18.63 -12.51
CA ALA A 399 -1.44 17.83 -12.73
C ALA A 399 -2.69 18.63 -12.33
N PRO A 400 -3.87 18.33 -12.89
CA PRO A 400 -5.13 18.66 -12.24
C PRO A 400 -5.21 17.95 -10.88
N VAL A 401 -5.33 18.75 -9.82
CA VAL A 401 -5.48 18.26 -8.44
C VAL A 401 -6.83 18.74 -7.90
N MET A 402 -7.65 17.79 -7.46
CA MET A 402 -8.95 18.08 -6.85
C MET A 402 -8.73 18.46 -5.38
N ASP A 403 -9.10 19.69 -5.02
CA ASP A 403 -8.97 20.15 -3.64
C ASP A 403 -10.03 19.50 -2.75
N ILE A 404 -9.57 18.76 -1.75
CA ILE A 404 -10.36 18.10 -0.72
C ILE A 404 -9.73 18.34 0.66
N SER A 405 -10.50 18.18 1.72
CA SER A 405 -10.03 18.25 3.11
C SER A 405 -10.75 17.21 3.98
N ALA A 406 -10.39 17.15 5.27
CA ALA A 406 -11.10 16.33 6.26
C ALA A 406 -12.61 16.68 6.32
N GLU A 407 -12.96 17.94 6.13
CA GLU A 407 -14.34 18.45 6.19
C GLU A 407 -15.04 18.45 4.84
N LYS A 408 -14.28 18.40 3.74
CA LYS A 408 -14.79 18.49 2.36
C LYS A 408 -14.16 17.40 1.49
N ASP A 409 -14.70 16.19 1.56
CA ASP A 409 -14.28 15.02 0.78
C ASP A 409 -15.35 14.65 -0.27
N ASP A 410 -15.79 15.60 -1.09
CA ASP A 410 -16.94 15.46 -1.99
C ASP A 410 -16.61 14.80 -3.35
N LEU A 411 -17.56 14.81 -4.29
CA LEU A 411 -17.36 14.48 -5.71
C LEU A 411 -16.61 15.60 -6.46
N PRO A 412 -16.01 15.31 -7.63
CA PRO A 412 -15.38 16.32 -8.48
C PRO A 412 -16.28 17.54 -8.75
N ASP A 413 -15.76 18.75 -8.54
CA ASP A 413 -16.45 19.99 -8.87
C ASP A 413 -16.22 20.41 -10.33
N ASP A 414 -16.99 21.40 -10.78
CA ASP A 414 -16.96 21.88 -12.17
C ASP A 414 -15.57 22.44 -12.57
N GLU A 415 -14.85 23.06 -11.63
CA GLU A 415 -13.51 23.57 -11.87
C GLU A 415 -12.53 22.44 -12.17
N PHE A 416 -12.50 21.41 -11.30
CA PHE A 416 -11.65 20.25 -11.50
C PHE A 416 -12.01 19.52 -12.79
N ILE A 417 -13.31 19.28 -13.06
CA ILE A 417 -13.78 18.64 -14.30
C ILE A 417 -13.29 19.41 -15.53
N LEU A 418 -13.41 20.74 -15.52
CA LEU A 418 -12.97 21.58 -16.64
C LEU A 418 -11.44 21.54 -16.82
N ASN A 419 -10.68 21.49 -15.71
CA ASN A 419 -9.23 21.36 -15.76
C ASN A 419 -8.80 20.02 -16.36
N VAL A 420 -9.46 18.92 -15.98
CA VAL A 420 -9.23 17.60 -16.60
C VAL A 420 -9.64 17.62 -18.08
N TYR A 421 -10.79 18.20 -18.42
CA TYR A 421 -11.23 18.33 -19.81
C TYR A 421 -10.21 19.08 -20.68
N LYS A 422 -9.70 20.22 -20.20
CA LYS A 422 -8.64 20.99 -20.89
C LYS A 422 -7.38 20.17 -21.10
N LEU A 423 -6.98 19.35 -20.11
CA LEU A 423 -5.84 18.46 -20.23
C LEU A 423 -6.06 17.42 -21.32
N ILE A 424 -7.11 16.59 -21.19
CA ILE A 424 -7.31 15.42 -22.08
C ILE A 424 -7.64 15.80 -23.52
N THR A 425 -8.11 17.03 -23.75
CA THR A 425 -8.41 17.53 -25.10
C THR A 425 -7.25 18.25 -25.77
N ASN A 426 -6.10 18.38 -25.08
CA ASN A 426 -4.90 19.06 -25.57
C ASN A 426 -3.69 18.11 -25.57
N LYS A 427 -3.52 17.36 -26.66
CA LYS A 427 -2.42 16.37 -26.82
C LYS A 427 -1.01 17.00 -26.66
N PRO A 428 -0.70 18.19 -27.20
CA PRO A 428 0.56 18.87 -26.92
C PRO A 428 0.78 19.14 -25.43
N LEU A 429 -0.23 19.64 -24.72
CA LEU A 429 -0.15 19.88 -23.27
C LEU A 429 0.10 18.58 -22.49
N MET A 430 -0.62 17.50 -22.81
CA MET A 430 -0.39 16.20 -22.16
C MET A 430 1.04 15.70 -22.37
N SER A 431 1.54 15.79 -23.61
CA SER A 431 2.89 15.32 -23.94
C SER A 431 3.96 16.10 -23.18
N GLU A 432 3.82 17.43 -23.14
CA GLU A 432 4.73 18.31 -22.40
C GLU A 432 4.67 18.04 -20.90
N MET A 433 3.47 18.01 -20.31
CA MET A 433 3.26 17.76 -18.89
C MET A 433 3.85 16.41 -18.45
N ALA A 434 3.55 15.34 -19.20
CA ALA A 434 4.09 14.02 -18.92
C ALA A 434 5.62 13.96 -19.01
N TYR A 435 6.21 14.66 -19.98
CA TYR A 435 7.66 14.73 -20.15
C TYR A 435 8.34 15.51 -19.02
N GLN A 436 7.81 16.68 -18.65
CA GLN A 436 8.36 17.47 -17.54
C GLN A 436 8.26 16.71 -16.21
N ASN A 437 7.10 16.11 -15.93
CA ASN A 437 6.94 15.28 -14.74
C ASN A 437 7.91 14.10 -14.74
N PHE A 438 8.14 13.42 -15.86
CA PHE A 438 9.15 12.36 -15.96
C PHE A 438 10.56 12.86 -15.63
N LEU A 439 10.96 14.05 -16.11
CA LEU A 439 12.27 14.63 -15.81
C LEU A 439 12.44 14.98 -14.32
N ILE A 440 11.39 15.51 -13.68
CA ILE A 440 11.37 15.76 -12.23
C ILE A 440 11.45 14.44 -11.48
N GLY A 441 10.58 13.49 -11.81
CA GLY A 441 10.50 12.18 -11.18
C GLY A 441 11.80 11.40 -11.26
N LYS A 442 12.50 11.44 -12.41
CA LYS A 442 13.79 10.77 -12.58
C LYS A 442 14.87 11.27 -11.61
N LYS A 443 14.78 12.52 -11.13
CA LYS A 443 15.72 13.09 -10.16
C LYS A 443 15.39 12.70 -8.72
N ILE A 444 14.11 12.57 -8.38
CA ILE A 444 13.68 12.48 -6.96
C ILE A 444 12.99 11.16 -6.58
N LEU A 445 12.48 10.39 -7.54
CA LEU A 445 11.73 9.14 -7.33
C LEU A 445 12.44 7.90 -7.90
N ASN A 446 13.69 8.05 -8.36
CA ASN A 446 14.43 6.96 -9.00
C ASN A 446 14.99 5.97 -7.95
N SER A 447 14.97 4.68 -8.28
CA SER A 447 15.49 3.60 -7.41
C SER A 447 16.96 3.71 -7.06
N LYS A 448 17.79 4.30 -7.94
CA LYS A 448 19.23 4.47 -7.71
C LYS A 448 19.59 5.59 -6.72
N SER A 449 18.63 6.42 -6.31
CA SER A 449 18.85 7.48 -5.31
C SER A 449 18.88 6.94 -3.88
N ILE A 450 18.66 5.64 -3.67
CA ILE A 450 18.47 4.99 -2.37
C ILE A 450 19.76 4.31 -1.84
N GLU A 451 20.91 4.87 -2.18
CA GLU A 451 22.18 4.56 -1.51
C GLU A 451 22.66 5.81 -0.78
N SER A 452 22.07 6.09 0.39
CA SER A 452 22.63 6.99 1.40
C SER A 452 22.23 6.56 2.80
#